data_AF-A0A292YCN6-F1
#
_entry.id   AF-A0A292YCN6-F1
#
_cell.length_a   1.000
_cell.length_b   1.000
_cell.length_c   1.000
_cell.angle_alpha   90.00
_cell.angle_beta   90.00
_cell.angle_gamma   90.00
#
_symmetry.space_group_name_H-M   'P 1'
#
loop_
_entity.id
_entity.type
_entity.pdbx_description
1 polymer ?
#
loop_
_entity_poly.entity_id
_entity_poly.type
_entity_poly.pdbx_seq_one_letter_code
_entity_poly.pdbx_strand_id
1 'polypeptide(L)'
;MFKVKKDSLAKVFFHDLKNKLFSIKFNLFLLLNKKLSPEKEKDILQKISITTEESIDLVLDYLELDQYKKERFLNYKNINLGDLIEKVINELQTETEKKNITIYFTKKDACIKADEKWLKKAIYNILHNAIKYNKQNGKIIILIDENEKNFLITIKDTGIGISKEEQKEIFKRYFTTDKTGSGIGLNFVKAVIKTLGGKIYFESEKNKGTSFYILLPKIAKKIKIQQLTLAMSSFILISSLIINYFFCFFPQNIKYKTNGNIKIAMLENGVFIKSYINDKYKIKAYKNLFSNKFKTKIIISRADTYIKTNGNKIKVISPYISLKNLGTEFETNVKKETSVSVFNGKIKAKNFIIPKNKGLVVSNKLKIVPLPKKVEKIFIKSGKIVKIAWQSIYKNFRIYLLKNNNISTIKEIDTDKKIITLDNLPDGRWYGKIQAIKDNLYSPFKKFTFISLINYYKALEAYKQNDILTAKRYLQKSIKTINNISYKPYYLYGTILLKENNNNGILYAKKACEIAKNNETLYLLAEFYFKSKNYKKIINILPKNTDNYKINLLLAKTYIKLNDIQKAKNYLYKILENKNDKIAEKLLLKLKPELLIQGK
;
A
#
# COMPACT_ATOMS: atom_id res chain seq x y z
N MET A 1 -6.94 -50.68 22.96
CA MET A 1 -6.66 -50.08 24.28
C MET A 1 -5.85 -48.79 24.07
N PHE A 2 -6.31 -47.67 24.65
CA PHE A 2 -6.03 -46.29 24.24
C PHE A 2 -4.54 -45.87 24.17
N LYS A 3 -4.05 -45.57 22.95
CA LYS A 3 -2.78 -44.83 22.70
C LYS A 3 -3.03 -43.32 22.84
N VAL A 4 -2.62 -42.71 23.95
CA VAL A 4 -2.65 -41.24 24.10
C VAL A 4 -1.37 -40.64 23.47
N LYS A 5 -1.57 -39.80 22.45
CA LYS A 5 -0.55 -39.07 21.67
C LYS A 5 0.37 -38.21 22.56
N LYS A 6 1.69 -38.34 22.38
CA LYS A 6 2.75 -37.63 23.13
C LYS A 6 3.16 -36.24 22.59
N ASP A 7 2.50 -35.70 21.54
CA ASP A 7 2.94 -34.50 20.79
C ASP A 7 2.03 -33.24 20.87
N SER A 8 1.24 -33.05 21.94
CA SER A 8 0.24 -31.97 21.96
C SER A 8 0.71 -30.62 22.53
N LEU A 9 1.69 -30.57 23.45
CA LEU A 9 1.98 -29.36 24.23
C LEU A 9 2.64 -28.23 23.46
N ALA A 10 3.74 -28.53 22.76
CA ALA A 10 4.41 -27.56 21.93
C ALA A 10 3.44 -27.03 20.88
N LYS A 11 2.64 -27.92 20.28
CA LYS A 11 1.65 -27.56 19.26
C LYS A 11 0.57 -26.60 19.78
N VAL A 12 0.09 -26.78 21.01
CA VAL A 12 -0.90 -25.90 21.65
C VAL A 12 -0.25 -24.59 22.12
N PHE A 13 0.92 -24.63 22.77
CA PHE A 13 1.70 -23.44 23.12
C PHE A 13 1.98 -22.57 21.89
N PHE A 14 2.48 -23.19 20.81
CA PHE A 14 2.73 -22.49 19.56
C PHE A 14 1.45 -22.03 18.88
N HIS A 15 0.33 -22.72 19.06
CA HIS A 15 -0.97 -22.26 18.56
C HIS A 15 -1.43 -20.99 19.30
N ASP A 16 -1.30 -20.95 20.62
CA ASP A 16 -1.76 -19.83 21.43
C ASP A 16 -0.81 -18.64 21.33
N LEU A 17 0.51 -18.88 21.32
CA LEU A 17 1.51 -17.87 21.01
C LEU A 17 1.28 -17.31 19.60
N LYS A 18 1.02 -18.17 18.61
CA LYS A 18 0.69 -17.76 17.24
C LYS A 18 -0.55 -16.86 17.25
N ASN A 19 -1.62 -17.24 17.94
CA ASN A 19 -2.85 -16.44 18.00
C ASN A 19 -2.62 -15.07 18.65
N LYS A 20 -1.86 -15.00 19.75
CA LYS A 20 -1.48 -13.72 20.38
C LYS A 20 -0.61 -12.84 19.46
N LEU A 21 0.37 -13.42 18.78
CA LEU A 21 1.20 -12.69 17.80
C LEU A 21 0.39 -12.22 16.58
N PHE A 22 -0.60 -13.00 16.12
CA PHE A 22 -1.52 -12.58 15.07
C PHE A 22 -2.40 -11.40 15.51
N SER A 23 -2.87 -11.41 16.75
CA SER A 23 -3.61 -10.30 17.35
C SER A 23 -2.77 -9.01 17.37
N ILE A 24 -1.53 -9.08 17.87
CA ILE A 24 -0.58 -7.95 17.88
C ILE A 24 -0.37 -7.41 16.46
N LYS A 25 -0.10 -8.30 15.50
CA LYS A 25 0.12 -7.92 14.10
C LYS A 25 -1.11 -7.26 13.46
N PHE A 26 -2.31 -7.78 13.73
CA PHE A 26 -3.54 -7.20 13.21
C PHE A 26 -3.78 -5.80 13.76
N ASN A 27 -3.57 -5.61 15.07
CA ASN A 27 -3.71 -4.31 15.73
C ASN A 27 -2.69 -3.30 15.20
N LEU A 28 -1.42 -3.69 15.02
CA LEU A 28 -0.40 -2.84 14.37
C LEU A 28 -0.76 -2.51 12.92
N PHE A 29 -1.33 -3.46 12.18
CA PHE A 29 -1.80 -3.22 10.81
C PHE A 29 -2.92 -2.17 10.77
N LEU A 30 -3.86 -2.20 11.73
CA LEU A 30 -4.92 -1.20 11.84
C LEU A 30 -4.35 0.21 12.08
N LEU A 31 -3.36 0.34 12.97
CA LEU A 31 -2.67 1.60 13.24
C LEU A 31 -1.94 2.15 11.99
N LEU A 32 -1.24 1.29 11.24
CA LEU A 32 -0.43 1.73 10.09
C LEU A 32 -1.25 2.07 8.83
N ASN A 33 -2.45 1.50 8.67
CA ASN A 33 -3.17 1.53 7.38
C ASN A 33 -4.56 2.17 7.44
N LYS A 34 -5.04 2.59 8.62
CA LYS A 34 -6.34 3.27 8.75
C LYS A 34 -6.19 4.60 9.47
N LYS A 35 -6.99 5.60 9.08
CA LYS A 35 -7.21 6.79 9.91
C LYS A 35 -8.17 6.41 11.02
N LEU A 36 -7.68 6.42 12.26
CA LEU A 36 -8.43 6.08 13.47
C LEU A 36 -8.63 7.33 14.32
N SER A 37 -9.62 7.33 15.21
CA SER A 37 -9.76 8.38 16.22
C SER A 37 -8.70 8.21 17.31
N PRO A 38 -8.29 9.29 18.00
CA PRO A 38 -7.29 9.22 19.08
C PRO A 38 -7.65 8.22 20.19
N GLU A 39 -8.94 8.13 20.54
CA GLU A 39 -9.44 7.18 21.53
C GLU A 39 -9.28 5.72 21.09
N LYS A 40 -9.55 5.42 19.81
CA LYS A 40 -9.37 4.06 19.25
C LYS A 40 -7.91 3.70 19.11
N GLU A 41 -7.02 4.65 18.80
CA GLU A 41 -5.58 4.43 18.83
C GLU A 41 -5.10 4.03 20.23
N LYS A 42 -5.55 4.74 21.27
CA LYS A 42 -5.18 4.45 22.66
C LYS A 42 -5.66 3.07 23.11
N ASP A 43 -6.91 2.69 22.80
CA ASP A 43 -7.45 1.35 23.09
C ASP A 43 -6.67 0.23 22.37
N ILE A 44 -6.32 0.44 21.09
CA ILE A 44 -5.53 -0.53 20.32
C ILE A 44 -4.11 -0.67 20.89
N LEU A 45 -3.48 0.44 21.29
CA LEU A 45 -2.15 0.42 21.92
C LEU A 45 -2.17 -0.30 23.27
N GLN A 46 -3.19 -0.07 24.10
CA GLN A 46 -3.38 -0.80 25.36
C GLN A 46 -3.57 -2.30 25.12
N LYS A 47 -4.39 -2.68 24.14
CA LYS A 47 -4.55 -4.09 23.75
C LYS A 47 -3.26 -4.73 23.26
N ILE A 48 -2.43 -4.00 22.51
CA ILE A 48 -1.11 -4.48 22.10
C ILE A 48 -0.23 -4.71 23.33
N SER A 49 -0.20 -3.77 24.29
CA SER A 49 0.61 -3.89 25.51
C SER A 49 0.23 -5.13 26.32
N ILE A 50 -1.06 -5.28 26.65
CA ILE A 50 -1.58 -6.40 27.42
C ILE A 50 -1.30 -7.73 26.70
N THR A 51 -1.59 -7.82 25.40
CA THR A 51 -1.36 -9.05 24.63
C THR A 51 0.14 -9.40 24.56
N THR A 52 1.01 -8.39 24.61
CA THR A 52 2.47 -8.57 24.58
C THR A 52 2.95 -9.09 25.94
N GLU A 53 2.51 -8.51 27.05
CA GLU A 53 2.79 -8.99 28.40
C GLU A 53 2.31 -10.44 28.59
N GLU A 54 1.07 -10.75 28.21
CA GLU A 54 0.56 -12.12 28.25
C GLU A 54 1.35 -13.10 27.36
N SER A 55 1.93 -12.62 26.25
CA SER A 55 2.78 -13.44 25.37
C SER A 55 4.13 -13.71 26.02
N ILE A 56 4.68 -12.71 26.73
CA ILE A 56 5.92 -12.83 27.49
C ILE A 56 5.71 -13.81 28.65
N ASP A 57 4.63 -13.66 29.42
CA ASP A 57 4.30 -14.56 30.52
C ASP A 57 4.11 -16.00 30.04
N LEU A 58 3.40 -16.20 28.92
CA LEU A 58 3.24 -17.53 28.33
C LEU A 58 4.60 -18.14 27.91
N VAL A 59 5.50 -17.32 27.33
CA VAL A 59 6.86 -17.76 26.97
C VAL A 59 7.69 -18.05 28.22
N LEU A 60 7.62 -17.22 29.25
CA LEU A 60 8.33 -17.42 30.51
C LEU A 60 7.82 -18.68 31.22
N ASP A 61 6.50 -18.88 31.31
CA ASP A 61 5.88 -20.10 31.82
C ASP A 61 6.34 -21.34 31.06
N TYR A 62 6.47 -21.25 29.72
CA TYR A 62 6.98 -22.35 28.91
C TYR A 62 8.48 -22.60 29.13
N LEU A 63 9.30 -21.55 29.21
CA LEU A 63 10.73 -21.66 29.49
C LEU A 63 10.99 -22.21 30.89
N GLU A 64 10.18 -21.81 31.86
CA GLU A 64 10.18 -22.38 33.19
C GLU A 64 9.76 -23.86 33.16
N LEU A 65 8.69 -24.22 32.44
CA LEU A 65 8.31 -25.62 32.17
C LEU A 65 9.40 -26.44 31.48
N ASP A 66 10.23 -25.82 30.63
CA ASP A 66 11.40 -26.43 30.01
C ASP A 66 12.56 -26.62 31.00
N GLN A 67 12.79 -25.61 31.86
CA GLN A 67 13.73 -25.71 32.98
C GLN A 67 13.28 -26.78 33.98
N TYR A 68 11.97 -26.96 34.18
CA TYR A 68 11.37 -27.96 35.06
C TYR A 68 11.70 -29.42 34.69
N LYS A 69 12.21 -29.66 33.48
CA LYS A 69 12.58 -31.00 32.96
C LYS A 69 14.09 -31.27 32.94
N LYS A 70 14.92 -30.30 33.30
CA LYS A 70 16.39 -30.44 33.31
C LYS A 70 16.85 -30.86 34.71
N GLU A 71 17.14 -32.14 34.91
CA GLU A 71 17.68 -32.75 36.15
C GLU A 71 19.05 -32.22 36.62
N ARG A 72 19.60 -31.17 35.98
CA ARG A 72 20.98 -30.69 36.21
C ARG A 72 21.10 -29.40 37.03
N PHE A 73 20.00 -28.84 37.54
CA PHE A 73 20.02 -27.53 38.21
C PHE A 73 19.30 -27.47 39.56
N LEU A 74 18.97 -28.59 40.20
CA LEU A 74 18.43 -28.55 41.55
C LEU A 74 19.56 -28.20 42.53
N ASN A 75 19.53 -26.97 43.06
CA ASN A 75 20.45 -26.55 44.10
C ASN A 75 19.91 -27.04 45.45
N TYR A 76 20.20 -28.30 45.76
CA TYR A 76 19.72 -28.94 46.97
C TYR A 76 20.31 -28.28 48.22
N LYS A 77 19.48 -27.50 48.92
CA LYS A 77 19.79 -26.90 50.22
C LYS A 77 18.94 -27.55 51.30
N ASN A 78 19.41 -27.50 52.55
CA ASN A 78 18.57 -27.81 53.69
C ASN A 78 17.57 -26.67 53.88
N ILE A 79 16.28 -26.98 53.82
CA ILE A 79 15.20 -26.02 53.88
C ILE A 79 14.28 -26.43 55.01
N ASN A 80 14.00 -25.50 55.91
CA ASN A 80 12.93 -25.67 56.89
C ASN A 80 11.58 -25.41 56.21
N LEU A 81 10.73 -26.42 56.13
CA LEU A 81 9.38 -26.31 55.55
C LEU A 81 8.52 -25.29 56.30
N GLY A 82 8.70 -25.17 57.62
CA GLY A 82 7.99 -24.20 58.44
C GLY A 82 8.27 -22.77 58.00
N ASP A 83 9.55 -22.40 57.87
CA ASP A 83 9.98 -21.08 57.41
C ASP A 83 9.55 -20.81 55.96
N LEU A 84 9.61 -21.83 55.11
CA LEU A 84 9.26 -21.69 53.70
C LEU A 84 7.76 -21.38 53.54
N ILE A 85 6.91 -22.09 54.27
CA ILE A 85 5.46 -21.87 54.26
C ILE A 85 5.12 -20.49 54.82
N GLU A 86 5.75 -20.09 55.93
CA GLU A 86 5.59 -18.75 56.52
C GLU A 86 5.95 -17.63 55.52
N LYS A 87 7.08 -17.76 54.82
CA LYS A 87 7.46 -16.82 53.74
C LYS A 87 6.38 -16.70 52.67
N VAL A 88 5.79 -17.82 52.25
CA VAL A 88 4.74 -17.83 51.22
C VAL A 88 3.42 -17.22 51.75
N ILE A 89 3.08 -17.45 53.02
CA ILE A 89 1.92 -16.82 53.67
C ILE A 89 2.08 -15.30 53.65
N ASN A 90 3.26 -14.79 54.03
CA ASN A 90 3.55 -13.35 54.03
C ASN A 90 3.48 -12.74 52.62
N GLU A 91 3.94 -13.46 51.58
CA GLU A 91 3.83 -13.01 50.19
C GLU A 91 2.37 -12.89 49.71
N LEU A 92 1.46 -13.66 50.29
CA LEU A 92 0.03 -13.70 49.91
C LEU A 92 -0.86 -12.86 50.83
N GLN A 93 -0.27 -12.09 51.75
CA GLN A 93 -1.00 -11.33 52.76
C GLN A 93 -2.03 -10.37 52.13
N THR A 94 -1.64 -9.65 51.08
CA THR A 94 -2.52 -8.67 50.40
C THR A 94 -3.76 -9.35 49.81
N GLU A 95 -3.61 -10.54 49.22
CA GLU A 95 -4.69 -11.32 48.65
C GLU A 95 -5.61 -11.92 49.73
N THR A 96 -5.05 -12.31 50.88
CA THR A 96 -5.83 -12.81 52.01
C THR A 96 -6.68 -11.72 52.64
N GLU A 97 -6.15 -10.50 52.80
CA GLU A 97 -6.84 -9.34 53.37
C GLU A 97 -8.01 -8.90 52.48
N LYS A 98 -7.82 -8.85 51.15
CA LYS A 98 -8.88 -8.52 50.18
C LYS A 98 -10.13 -9.40 50.33
N LYS A 99 -9.97 -10.66 50.72
CA LYS A 99 -11.07 -11.62 50.91
C LYS A 99 -11.39 -11.92 52.38
N ASN A 100 -10.69 -11.26 53.30
CA ASN A 100 -10.75 -11.47 54.74
C ASN A 100 -10.60 -12.96 55.15
N ILE A 101 -9.62 -13.66 54.57
CA ILE A 101 -9.40 -15.10 54.82
C ILE A 101 -8.48 -15.28 56.04
N THR A 102 -8.91 -16.10 57.00
CA THR A 102 -8.08 -16.45 58.18
C THR A 102 -7.20 -17.67 57.88
N ILE A 103 -5.88 -17.54 58.03
CA ILE A 103 -4.92 -18.64 57.89
C ILE A 103 -4.54 -19.17 59.28
N TYR A 104 -4.76 -20.46 59.53
CA TYR A 104 -4.30 -21.18 60.71
C TYR A 104 -3.08 -22.01 60.32
N PHE A 105 -1.90 -21.58 60.77
CA PHE A 105 -0.65 -22.29 60.51
C PHE A 105 0.10 -22.49 61.83
N THR A 106 0.40 -23.75 62.16
CA THR A 106 1.30 -24.07 63.27
C THR A 106 2.67 -24.36 62.69
N LYS A 107 3.61 -23.44 62.92
CA LYS A 107 4.99 -23.59 62.45
C LYS A 107 5.64 -24.80 63.14
N LYS A 108 6.24 -25.67 62.34
CA LYS A 108 6.99 -26.85 62.79
C LYS A 108 8.36 -26.87 62.12
N ASP A 109 9.39 -27.23 62.88
CA ASP A 109 10.72 -27.42 62.34
C ASP A 109 10.78 -28.74 61.56
N ALA A 110 10.86 -28.64 60.24
CA ALA A 110 10.81 -29.79 59.33
C ALA A 110 11.81 -29.58 58.19
N CYS A 111 13.03 -30.09 58.38
CA CYS A 111 14.14 -29.86 57.45
C CYS A 111 14.16 -30.90 56.30
N ILE A 112 14.07 -30.42 55.05
CA ILE A 112 14.17 -31.23 53.83
C ILE A 112 15.34 -30.76 52.96
N LYS A 113 16.02 -31.71 52.29
CA LYS A 113 17.02 -31.39 51.27
C LYS A 113 16.36 -31.29 49.89
N ALA A 114 16.07 -30.07 49.44
CA ALA A 114 15.36 -29.78 48.19
C ALA A 114 15.87 -28.49 47.53
N ASP A 115 15.33 -28.14 46.35
CA ASP A 115 15.52 -26.82 45.77
C ASP A 115 14.46 -25.85 46.31
N GLU A 116 14.90 -24.82 47.05
CA GLU A 116 14.03 -23.88 47.77
C GLU A 116 13.09 -23.14 46.83
N LYS A 117 13.59 -22.69 45.68
CA LYS A 117 12.81 -21.90 44.72
C LYS A 117 11.62 -22.69 44.19
N TRP A 118 11.84 -23.99 43.93
CA TRP A 118 10.84 -24.85 43.31
C TRP A 118 9.80 -25.30 44.32
N LEU A 119 10.25 -25.66 45.52
CA LEU A 119 9.36 -26.04 46.60
C LEU A 119 8.50 -24.84 47.03
N LYS A 120 9.10 -23.64 47.13
CA LYS A 120 8.38 -22.38 47.36
C LYS A 120 7.29 -22.16 46.34
N LYS A 121 7.62 -22.26 45.04
CA LYS A 121 6.65 -22.04 43.96
C LYS A 121 5.53 -23.08 43.96
N ALA A 122 5.83 -24.34 44.29
CA ALA A 122 4.80 -25.37 44.40
C ALA A 122 3.83 -25.07 45.56
N ILE A 123 4.35 -24.68 46.72
CA ILE A 123 3.55 -24.29 47.89
C ILE A 123 2.74 -23.03 47.58
N TYR A 124 3.35 -22.02 46.98
CA TYR A 124 2.70 -20.78 46.53
C TYR A 124 1.52 -21.08 45.62
N ASN A 125 1.69 -21.93 44.60
CA ASN A 125 0.59 -22.24 43.68
C ASN A 125 -0.61 -22.92 44.36
N ILE A 126 -0.37 -23.74 45.39
CA ILE A 126 -1.45 -24.36 46.15
C ILE A 126 -2.14 -23.32 47.04
N LEU A 127 -1.38 -22.54 47.81
CA LEU A 127 -1.93 -21.52 48.71
C LEU A 127 -2.66 -20.40 47.96
N HIS A 128 -2.09 -19.94 46.86
CA HIS A 128 -2.73 -18.97 45.98
C HIS A 128 -4.06 -19.52 45.43
N ASN A 129 -4.13 -20.80 45.04
CA ASN A 129 -5.41 -21.42 44.65
C ASN A 129 -6.40 -21.51 45.82
N ALA A 130 -5.93 -21.88 47.01
CA ALA A 130 -6.74 -21.94 48.23
C ALA A 130 -7.34 -20.56 48.60
N ILE A 131 -6.66 -19.46 48.30
CA ILE A 131 -7.14 -18.07 48.47
C ILE A 131 -8.05 -17.66 47.31
N LYS A 132 -7.60 -17.86 46.07
CA LYS A 132 -8.31 -17.46 44.85
C LYS A 132 -9.69 -18.11 44.76
N TYR A 133 -9.81 -19.37 45.16
CA TYR A 133 -11.06 -20.13 45.12
C TYR A 133 -11.75 -20.24 46.50
N ASN A 134 -11.31 -19.47 47.49
CA ASN A 134 -12.02 -19.34 48.76
C ASN A 134 -13.22 -18.39 48.66
N LYS A 135 -14.12 -18.54 49.63
CA LYS A 135 -15.22 -17.62 49.92
C LYS A 135 -14.75 -16.45 50.80
N GLN A 136 -15.51 -15.36 50.81
CA GLN A 136 -15.29 -14.25 51.74
C GLN A 136 -15.37 -14.77 53.19
N ASN A 137 -14.50 -14.27 54.07
CA ASN A 137 -14.41 -14.72 55.48
C ASN A 137 -14.09 -16.23 55.62
N GLY A 138 -13.48 -16.82 54.60
CA GLY A 138 -13.07 -18.21 54.58
C GLY A 138 -11.88 -18.51 55.49
N LYS A 139 -11.54 -19.78 55.62
CA LYS A 139 -10.41 -20.26 56.42
C LYS A 139 -9.48 -21.11 55.56
N ILE A 140 -8.18 -21.06 55.86
CA ILE A 140 -7.17 -21.98 55.35
C ILE A 140 -6.41 -22.55 56.55
N ILE A 141 -6.24 -23.87 56.59
CA ILE A 141 -5.55 -24.59 57.66
C ILE A 141 -4.34 -25.28 57.05
N ILE A 142 -3.16 -25.03 57.60
CA ILE A 142 -1.89 -25.61 57.13
C ILE A 142 -1.25 -26.40 58.25
N LEU A 143 -0.99 -27.69 58.01
CA LEU A 143 -0.40 -28.62 58.96
C LEU A 143 0.83 -29.29 58.35
N ILE A 144 1.84 -29.53 59.19
CA ILE A 144 3.05 -30.28 58.82
C ILE A 144 3.19 -31.46 59.78
N ASP A 145 2.95 -32.66 59.27
CA ASP A 145 3.20 -33.91 59.97
C ASP A 145 4.47 -34.57 59.42
N GLU A 146 5.08 -35.44 60.22
CA GLU A 146 6.24 -36.20 59.77
C GLU A 146 6.19 -37.64 60.30
N ASN A 147 6.81 -38.54 59.54
CA ASN A 147 7.19 -39.86 60.00
C ASN A 147 8.68 -40.08 59.74
N GLU A 148 9.17 -41.30 59.99
CA GLU A 148 10.59 -41.63 59.82
C GLU A 148 11.14 -41.31 58.41
N LYS A 149 10.30 -41.38 57.37
CA LYS A 149 10.77 -41.32 55.96
C LYS A 149 10.27 -40.10 55.20
N ASN A 150 9.18 -39.47 55.63
CA ASN A 150 8.49 -38.43 54.86
C ASN A 150 7.93 -37.31 55.74
N PHE A 151 7.77 -36.14 55.12
CA PHE A 151 6.92 -35.04 55.59
C PHE A 151 5.57 -35.09 54.86
N LEU A 152 4.48 -34.83 55.59
CA LEU A 152 3.14 -34.65 55.05
C LEU A 152 2.72 -33.20 55.29
N ILE A 153 2.57 -32.43 54.21
CA ILE A 153 2.05 -31.07 54.26
C ILE A 153 0.57 -31.13 53.86
N THR A 154 -0.30 -30.67 54.74
CA THR A 154 -1.75 -30.59 54.51
C THR A 154 -2.15 -29.13 54.39
N ILE A 155 -2.82 -28.77 53.30
CA ILE A 155 -3.37 -27.42 53.06
C ILE A 155 -4.86 -27.58 52.81
N LYS A 156 -5.69 -27.15 53.76
CA LYS A 156 -7.16 -27.27 53.72
C LYS A 156 -7.82 -25.91 53.64
N ASP A 157 -8.66 -25.69 52.64
CA ASP A 157 -9.48 -24.49 52.48
C ASP A 157 -10.97 -24.77 52.68
N THR A 158 -11.73 -23.72 53.00
CA THR A 158 -13.20 -23.74 53.09
C THR A 158 -13.88 -23.14 51.86
N GLY A 159 -13.21 -23.19 50.71
CA GLY A 159 -13.62 -22.53 49.48
C GLY A 159 -14.76 -23.22 48.73
N ILE A 160 -14.86 -22.91 47.44
CA ILE A 160 -15.94 -23.40 46.58
C ILE A 160 -15.83 -24.90 46.25
N GLY A 161 -14.73 -25.55 46.61
CA GLY A 161 -14.46 -26.95 46.27
C GLY A 161 -14.35 -27.19 44.75
N ILE A 162 -14.26 -28.47 44.36
CA ILE A 162 -14.03 -28.91 42.98
C ILE A 162 -15.12 -29.92 42.61
N SER A 163 -15.80 -29.75 41.47
CA SER A 163 -16.86 -30.67 41.05
C SER A 163 -16.30 -32.05 40.69
N LYS A 164 -17.10 -33.13 40.82
CA LYS A 164 -16.66 -34.50 40.51
C LYS A 164 -16.10 -34.66 39.09
N GLU A 165 -16.62 -33.88 38.15
CA GLU A 165 -16.16 -33.84 36.76
C GLU A 165 -14.77 -33.20 36.66
N GLU A 166 -14.57 -32.06 37.33
CA GLU A 166 -13.33 -31.28 37.31
C GLU A 166 -12.19 -31.99 38.05
N GLN A 167 -12.50 -32.75 39.11
CA GLN A 167 -11.51 -33.50 39.91
C GLN A 167 -10.63 -34.44 39.08
N LYS A 168 -11.16 -34.99 37.98
CA LYS A 168 -10.41 -35.86 37.05
C LYS A 168 -9.41 -35.10 36.19
N GLU A 169 -9.58 -33.78 36.11
CA GLU A 169 -8.92 -32.91 35.15
C GLU A 169 -7.98 -31.90 35.82
N ILE A 170 -8.09 -31.62 37.12
CA ILE A 170 -7.34 -30.52 37.78
C ILE A 170 -5.82 -30.62 37.70
N PHE A 171 -5.28 -31.84 37.56
CA PHE A 171 -3.84 -32.06 37.36
C PHE A 171 -3.47 -32.19 35.88
N LYS A 172 -4.42 -32.16 34.96
CA LYS A 172 -4.14 -32.11 33.53
C LYS A 172 -3.62 -30.71 33.16
N ARG A 173 -2.83 -30.70 32.09
CA ARG A 173 -2.17 -29.49 31.60
C ARG A 173 -3.21 -28.56 30.98
N TYR A 174 -3.14 -27.27 31.32
CA TYR A 174 -4.01 -26.22 30.80
C TYR A 174 -5.49 -26.36 31.18
N PHE A 175 -5.79 -27.16 32.21
CA PHE A 175 -7.13 -27.19 32.79
C PHE A 175 -7.30 -25.98 33.70
N THR A 176 -8.26 -25.12 33.38
CA THR A 176 -8.66 -23.96 34.17
C THR A 176 -10.17 -23.79 34.07
N THR A 177 -10.80 -23.42 35.18
CA THR A 177 -12.22 -23.01 35.22
C THR A 177 -12.38 -21.50 35.00
N ASP A 178 -11.26 -20.78 34.91
CA ASP A 178 -11.18 -19.32 34.75
C ASP A 178 -10.57 -18.96 33.39
N LYS A 179 -11.19 -18.00 32.69
CA LYS A 179 -10.77 -17.50 31.37
C LYS A 179 -9.40 -16.80 31.40
N THR A 180 -8.92 -16.40 32.57
CA THR A 180 -7.62 -15.73 32.77
C THR A 180 -6.53 -16.66 33.30
N GLY A 181 -6.88 -17.90 33.69
CA GLY A 181 -5.92 -18.85 34.26
C GLY A 181 -5.10 -19.58 33.20
N SER A 182 -3.79 -19.71 33.41
CA SER A 182 -2.92 -20.48 32.49
C SER A 182 -3.19 -22.00 32.54
N GLY A 183 -3.82 -22.50 33.60
CA GLY A 183 -4.04 -23.94 33.82
C GLY A 183 -2.75 -24.76 34.00
N ILE A 184 -1.64 -24.07 34.31
CA ILE A 184 -0.31 -24.68 34.48
C ILE A 184 -0.02 -24.97 35.97
N GLY A 185 -0.59 -24.19 36.88
CA GLY A 185 -0.23 -24.16 38.32
C GLY A 185 -0.23 -25.54 39.01
N LEU A 186 -1.35 -26.26 39.02
CA LEU A 186 -1.44 -27.57 39.68
C LEU A 186 -0.66 -28.67 38.92
N ASN A 187 -0.50 -28.55 37.60
CA ASN A 187 0.34 -29.47 36.85
C ASN A 187 1.82 -29.31 37.22
N PHE A 188 2.27 -28.06 37.34
CA PHE A 188 3.60 -27.72 37.82
C PHE A 188 3.84 -28.30 39.22
N VAL A 189 2.93 -28.06 40.16
CA VAL A 189 2.99 -28.63 41.51
C VAL A 189 3.19 -30.15 41.45
N LYS A 190 2.34 -30.86 40.70
CA LYS A 190 2.46 -32.32 40.56
C LYS A 190 3.80 -32.75 39.95
N ALA A 191 4.33 -31.99 39.01
CA ALA A 191 5.65 -32.26 38.43
C ALA A 191 6.78 -32.06 39.44
N VAL A 192 6.79 -30.95 40.19
CA VAL A 192 7.81 -30.65 41.22
C VAL A 192 7.80 -31.70 42.32
N ILE A 193 6.62 -31.97 42.89
CA ILE A 193 6.48 -32.94 43.97
C ILE A 193 6.95 -34.33 43.51
N LYS A 194 6.61 -34.72 42.29
CA LYS A 194 7.09 -35.98 41.70
C LYS A 194 8.60 -36.00 41.47
N THR A 195 9.20 -34.89 41.01
CA THR A 195 10.66 -34.76 40.82
C THR A 195 11.42 -34.84 42.15
N LEU A 196 10.83 -34.35 43.25
CA LEU A 196 11.37 -34.52 44.60
C LEU A 196 11.17 -35.95 45.14
N GLY A 197 10.57 -36.86 44.38
CA GLY A 197 10.26 -38.23 44.80
C GLY A 197 9.01 -38.33 45.68
N GLY A 198 8.25 -37.24 45.81
CA GLY A 198 7.03 -37.15 46.59
C GLY A 198 5.75 -37.51 45.83
N LYS A 199 4.63 -37.43 46.53
CA LYS A 199 3.28 -37.64 46.00
C LYS A 199 2.39 -36.46 46.39
N ILE A 200 1.48 -36.07 45.51
CA ILE A 200 0.41 -35.12 45.81
C ILE A 200 -0.94 -35.76 45.52
N TYR A 201 -1.89 -35.58 46.44
CA TYR A 201 -3.28 -35.98 46.32
C TYR A 201 -4.16 -34.90 46.95
N PHE A 202 -5.47 -35.00 46.75
CA PHE A 202 -6.41 -34.02 47.27
C PHE A 202 -7.76 -34.68 47.53
N GLU A 203 -8.52 -34.06 48.41
CA GLU A 203 -9.93 -34.35 48.67
C GLU A 203 -10.70 -33.06 48.49
N SER A 204 -11.83 -33.09 47.79
CA SER A 204 -12.64 -31.90 47.57
C SER A 204 -14.10 -32.26 47.47
N GLU A 205 -14.94 -31.43 48.06
CA GLU A 205 -16.38 -31.50 47.87
C GLU A 205 -16.88 -30.10 47.49
N LYS A 206 -17.67 -30.04 46.42
CA LYS A 206 -18.22 -28.78 45.89
C LYS A 206 -18.96 -28.05 47.01
N ASN A 207 -18.67 -26.76 47.16
CA ASN A 207 -19.16 -25.84 48.19
C ASN A 207 -18.72 -26.14 49.64
N LYS A 208 -17.89 -27.15 49.89
CA LYS A 208 -17.34 -27.42 51.24
C LYS A 208 -15.86 -27.10 51.37
N GLY A 209 -15.11 -27.10 50.26
CA GLY A 209 -13.70 -26.73 50.20
C GLY A 209 -12.81 -27.84 49.64
N THR A 210 -11.49 -27.64 49.69
CA THR A 210 -10.49 -28.59 49.20
C THR A 210 -9.37 -28.79 50.21
N SER A 211 -8.88 -30.02 50.32
CA SER A 211 -7.70 -30.39 51.09
C SER A 211 -6.66 -30.96 50.15
N PHE A 212 -5.51 -30.30 50.02
CA PHE A 212 -4.33 -30.82 49.33
C PHE A 212 -3.37 -31.47 50.32
N TYR A 213 -2.87 -32.64 49.94
CA TYR A 213 -1.93 -33.42 50.73
C TYR A 213 -0.66 -33.66 49.92
N ILE A 214 0.47 -33.23 50.45
CA ILE A 214 1.78 -33.31 49.80
C ILE A 214 2.69 -34.18 50.66
N LEU A 215 3.02 -35.36 50.17
CA LEU A 215 3.97 -36.27 50.79
C LEU A 215 5.35 -36.07 50.16
N LEU A 216 6.34 -35.66 50.94
CA LEU A 216 7.72 -35.46 50.49
C LEU A 216 8.68 -36.38 51.26
N PRO A 217 9.58 -37.12 50.58
CA PRO A 217 10.61 -37.87 51.28
C PRO A 217 11.60 -36.90 51.95
N LYS A 218 12.13 -37.28 53.13
CA LYS A 218 13.18 -36.49 53.81
C LYS A 218 14.45 -36.35 52.92
N ILE A 219 14.66 -37.28 51.97
CA ILE A 219 15.73 -37.29 50.97
C ILE A 219 15.15 -37.50 49.57
N ALA A 220 15.31 -36.53 48.66
CA ALA A 220 14.80 -36.61 47.28
C ALA A 220 15.55 -37.67 46.43
N LYS A 221 14.83 -38.53 45.70
CA LYS A 221 15.41 -39.53 44.77
C LYS A 221 15.59 -38.99 43.35
N LYS A 222 16.69 -39.38 42.70
CA LYS A 222 17.10 -38.90 41.36
C LYS A 222 16.50 -39.74 40.22
N ILE A 223 15.60 -39.12 39.42
CA ILE A 223 15.09 -39.57 38.11
C ILE A 223 16.18 -39.60 37.00
N LYS A 224 16.09 -40.33 35.87
CA LYS A 224 16.71 -40.01 34.56
C LYS A 224 15.79 -40.53 33.45
N ILE A 225 15.48 -39.73 32.41
CA ILE A 225 15.08 -40.09 31.00
C ILE A 225 14.29 -38.90 30.38
N GLN A 226 14.85 -38.16 29.38
CA GLN A 226 14.08 -37.34 28.38
C GLN A 226 14.87 -36.50 27.33
N GLN A 227 16.20 -36.58 27.21
CA GLN A 227 16.99 -35.59 26.44
C GLN A 227 16.91 -35.69 24.89
N LEU A 228 16.59 -36.86 24.31
CA LEU A 228 16.71 -37.06 22.86
C LEU A 228 15.58 -36.40 22.02
N THR A 229 14.34 -36.41 22.52
CA THR A 229 13.16 -35.91 21.80
C THR A 229 13.08 -34.39 21.79
N LEU A 230 13.64 -33.73 22.81
CA LEU A 230 13.57 -32.28 22.98
C LEU A 230 14.46 -31.57 21.95
N ALA A 231 15.70 -32.04 21.77
CA ALA A 231 16.63 -31.54 20.76
C ALA A 231 16.03 -31.62 19.33
N MET A 232 15.32 -32.70 19.01
CA MET A 232 14.66 -32.84 17.70
C MET A 232 13.54 -31.82 17.50
N SER A 233 12.74 -31.51 18.53
CA SER A 233 11.63 -30.56 18.41
C SER A 233 12.08 -29.09 18.27
N SER A 234 13.12 -28.69 19.03
CA SER A 234 13.77 -27.39 18.91
C SER A 234 14.42 -27.24 17.54
N PHE A 235 15.08 -28.29 17.05
CA PHE A 235 15.66 -28.33 15.71
C PHE A 235 14.59 -28.19 14.61
N ILE A 236 13.44 -28.85 14.73
CA ILE A 236 12.33 -28.71 13.76
C ILE A 236 11.76 -27.29 13.75
N LEU A 237 11.62 -26.64 14.90
CA LEU A 237 11.10 -25.27 14.97
C LEU A 237 12.11 -24.25 14.43
N ILE A 238 13.37 -24.33 14.90
CA ILE A 238 14.47 -23.48 14.43
C ILE A 238 14.66 -23.68 12.93
N SER A 239 14.67 -24.92 12.45
CA SER A 239 14.73 -25.19 11.02
C SER A 239 13.50 -24.63 10.29
N SER A 240 12.27 -24.74 10.82
CA SER A 240 11.09 -24.14 10.16
C SER A 240 11.14 -22.60 10.09
N LEU A 241 11.68 -21.94 11.11
CA LEU A 241 11.84 -20.48 11.16
C LEU A 241 12.97 -20.02 10.25
N ILE A 242 14.12 -20.71 10.29
CA ILE A 242 15.24 -20.53 9.36
C ILE A 242 14.73 -20.75 7.93
N ILE A 243 13.99 -21.82 7.69
CA ILE A 243 13.41 -22.13 6.38
C ILE A 243 12.48 -21.00 5.94
N ASN A 244 11.57 -20.53 6.79
CA ASN A 244 10.67 -19.43 6.44
C ASN A 244 11.35 -18.04 6.38
N TYR A 245 12.55 -17.90 6.94
CA TYR A 245 13.40 -16.71 6.83
C TYR A 245 14.17 -16.72 5.50
N PHE A 246 14.77 -17.86 5.12
CA PHE A 246 15.57 -17.98 3.91
C PHE A 246 14.74 -18.24 2.64
N PHE A 247 13.60 -18.92 2.75
CA PHE A 247 12.76 -19.33 1.63
C PHE A 247 11.44 -18.55 1.58
N CYS A 248 10.92 -18.38 0.36
CA CYS A 248 9.69 -17.64 0.10
C CYS A 248 8.52 -18.59 -0.10
N PHE A 249 7.69 -18.77 0.93
CA PHE A 249 6.49 -19.64 0.88
C PHE A 249 5.16 -18.88 0.97
N PHE A 250 5.14 -17.64 1.45
CA PHE A 250 3.91 -16.87 1.60
C PHE A 250 3.55 -16.16 0.30
N PRO A 251 2.28 -16.15 -0.15
CA PRO A 251 1.91 -15.46 -1.37
C PRO A 251 2.08 -13.94 -1.23
N GLN A 252 2.52 -13.27 -2.31
CA GLN A 252 2.55 -11.81 -2.38
C GLN A 252 1.17 -11.25 -2.73
N ASN A 253 0.88 -10.05 -2.24
CA ASN A 253 -0.28 -9.30 -2.70
C ASN A 253 -0.04 -8.76 -4.13
N ILE A 254 -1.02 -8.97 -5.01
CA ILE A 254 -0.97 -8.51 -6.40
C ILE A 254 -2.17 -7.61 -6.66
N LYS A 255 -1.92 -6.33 -6.95
CA LYS A 255 -2.96 -5.36 -7.32
C LYS A 255 -3.10 -5.34 -8.83
N TYR A 256 -4.31 -5.55 -9.32
CA TYR A 256 -4.63 -5.45 -10.74
C TYR A 256 -5.31 -4.12 -11.06
N LYS A 257 -4.90 -3.48 -12.15
CA LYS A 257 -5.59 -2.33 -12.74
C LYS A 257 -5.85 -2.63 -14.21
N THR A 258 -7.07 -2.43 -14.67
CA THR A 258 -7.43 -2.54 -16.08
C THR A 258 -7.67 -1.14 -16.65
N ASN A 259 -7.32 -0.96 -17.93
CA ASN A 259 -7.52 0.29 -18.62
C ASN A 259 -7.63 0.05 -20.13
N GLY A 260 -8.85 0.13 -20.66
CA GLY A 260 -9.16 -0.38 -22.00
C GLY A 260 -8.78 -1.85 -22.11
N ASN A 261 -8.08 -2.23 -23.18
CA ASN A 261 -7.62 -3.60 -23.41
C ASN A 261 -6.34 -3.98 -22.65
N ILE A 262 -5.81 -3.08 -21.81
CA ILE A 262 -4.56 -3.29 -21.09
C ILE A 262 -4.84 -3.68 -19.63
N LYS A 263 -4.17 -4.73 -19.17
CA LYS A 263 -4.13 -5.17 -17.77
C LYS A 263 -2.75 -4.90 -17.20
N ILE A 264 -2.73 -4.30 -16.01
CA ILE A 264 -1.54 -4.01 -15.23
C ILE A 264 -1.59 -4.83 -13.95
N ALA A 265 -0.53 -5.58 -13.65
CA ALA A 265 -0.32 -6.25 -12.37
C ALA A 265 0.83 -5.58 -11.62
N MET A 266 0.58 -5.17 -10.39
CA MET A 266 1.56 -4.52 -9.52
C MET A 266 1.74 -5.37 -8.26
N LEU A 267 2.95 -5.89 -8.09
CA LEU A 267 3.32 -6.74 -6.96
C LEU A 267 3.80 -5.88 -5.78
N GLU A 268 3.68 -6.43 -4.58
CA GLU A 268 4.15 -5.82 -3.32
C GLU A 268 5.62 -5.41 -3.36
N ASN A 269 6.47 -6.19 -4.04
CA ASN A 269 7.90 -5.90 -4.19
C ASN A 269 8.23 -4.83 -5.26
N GLY A 270 7.21 -4.18 -5.84
CA GLY A 270 7.37 -3.14 -6.86
C GLY A 270 7.57 -3.67 -8.28
N VAL A 271 7.52 -4.99 -8.52
CA VAL A 271 7.51 -5.53 -9.89
C VAL A 271 6.19 -5.14 -10.57
N PHE A 272 6.31 -4.60 -11.78
CA PHE A 272 5.20 -4.15 -12.61
C PHE A 272 5.16 -4.94 -13.91
N ILE A 273 3.98 -5.46 -14.25
CA ILE A 273 3.72 -6.22 -15.47
C ILE A 273 2.56 -5.55 -16.20
N LYS A 274 2.74 -5.29 -17.50
CA LYS A 274 1.71 -4.77 -18.40
C LYS A 274 1.47 -5.79 -19.51
N SER A 275 0.22 -6.15 -19.75
CA SER A 275 -0.22 -7.13 -20.75
C SER A 275 -1.58 -6.72 -21.34
N TYR A 276 -2.09 -7.45 -22.34
CA TYR A 276 -3.49 -7.33 -22.75
C TYR A 276 -4.43 -8.11 -21.81
N ILE A 277 -5.72 -7.82 -21.86
CA ILE A 277 -6.74 -8.55 -21.10
C ILE A 277 -6.86 -10.00 -21.58
N ASN A 278 -6.77 -10.21 -22.89
CA ASN A 278 -6.89 -11.54 -23.51
C ASN A 278 -5.58 -12.35 -23.49
N ASP A 279 -4.50 -11.75 -23.00
CA ASP A 279 -3.22 -12.41 -22.87
C ASP A 279 -3.26 -13.49 -21.79
N LYS A 280 -2.72 -14.66 -22.12
CA LYS A 280 -2.67 -15.80 -21.23
C LYS A 280 -1.31 -15.84 -20.53
N TYR A 281 -1.30 -15.47 -19.24
CA TYR A 281 -0.15 -15.62 -18.35
C TYR A 281 -0.59 -15.83 -16.89
N LYS A 282 0.30 -16.41 -16.08
CA LYS A 282 0.11 -16.68 -14.65
C LYS A 282 1.28 -16.13 -13.85
N ILE A 283 0.98 -15.38 -12.79
CA ILE A 283 1.98 -14.89 -11.84
C ILE A 283 1.98 -15.81 -10.63
N LYS A 284 3.16 -16.34 -10.28
CA LYS A 284 3.43 -17.04 -9.02
C LYS A 284 4.45 -16.20 -8.25
N ALA A 285 3.98 -15.45 -7.26
CA ALA A 285 4.79 -14.52 -6.50
C ALA A 285 4.71 -14.85 -5.01
N TYR A 286 5.87 -15.13 -4.41
CA TYR A 286 5.99 -15.49 -3.01
C TYR A 286 6.98 -14.58 -2.29
N LYS A 287 6.79 -14.43 -0.99
CA LYS A 287 7.66 -13.72 -0.06
C LYS A 287 7.99 -14.62 1.13
N ASN A 288 9.07 -14.30 1.81
CA ASN A 288 9.37 -14.91 3.09
C ASN A 288 8.52 -14.28 4.20
N LEU A 289 8.57 -14.83 5.41
CA LEU A 289 7.69 -14.42 6.52
C LEU A 289 7.79 -12.91 6.82
N PHE A 290 9.01 -12.36 6.71
CA PHE A 290 9.34 -10.97 7.04
C PHE A 290 9.27 -10.01 5.84
N SER A 291 8.88 -10.49 4.65
CA SER A 291 8.78 -9.68 3.43
C SER A 291 10.08 -8.96 3.03
N ASN A 292 11.24 -9.47 3.41
CA ASN A 292 12.55 -8.91 3.01
C ASN A 292 13.16 -9.64 1.79
N LYS A 293 12.67 -10.85 1.46
CA LYS A 293 13.04 -11.61 0.27
C LYS A 293 11.80 -11.96 -0.54
N PHE A 294 11.93 -11.85 -1.86
CA PHE A 294 10.86 -12.09 -2.81
C PHE A 294 11.29 -13.07 -3.90
N LYS A 295 10.36 -13.94 -4.30
CA LYS A 295 10.51 -14.86 -5.42
C LYS A 295 9.32 -14.72 -6.35
N THR A 296 9.55 -14.13 -7.51
CA THR A 296 8.51 -13.94 -8.53
C THR A 296 8.80 -14.77 -9.76
N LYS A 297 7.81 -15.56 -10.17
CA LYS A 297 7.82 -16.37 -11.39
C LYS A 297 6.61 -15.99 -12.25
N ILE A 298 6.86 -15.66 -13.51
CA ILE A 298 5.82 -15.34 -14.49
C ILE A 298 5.82 -16.44 -15.54
N ILE A 299 4.67 -17.07 -15.77
CA ILE A 299 4.48 -18.11 -16.77
C ILE A 299 3.63 -17.53 -17.88
N ILE A 300 4.18 -17.35 -19.06
CA ILE A 300 3.54 -16.77 -20.22
C ILE A 300 3.23 -17.91 -21.18
N SER A 301 1.97 -18.08 -21.59
CA SER A 301 1.60 -19.07 -22.60
C SER A 301 1.34 -18.43 -23.96
N ARG A 302 0.61 -17.32 -23.99
CA ARG A 302 0.38 -16.52 -25.20
C ARG A 302 0.10 -15.08 -24.80
N ALA A 303 1.14 -14.26 -24.75
CA ALA A 303 1.01 -12.88 -24.30
C ALA A 303 2.10 -12.00 -24.87
N ASP A 304 1.80 -10.71 -24.89
CA ASP A 304 2.76 -9.64 -25.16
C ASP A 304 2.88 -8.81 -23.88
N THR A 305 3.94 -9.09 -23.12
CA THR A 305 4.10 -8.56 -21.76
C THR A 305 5.33 -7.69 -21.64
N TYR A 306 5.11 -6.45 -21.27
CA TYR A 306 6.14 -5.54 -20.80
C TYR A 306 6.34 -5.71 -19.30
N ILE A 307 7.58 -5.88 -18.86
CA ILE A 307 7.94 -6.20 -17.48
C ILE A 307 9.01 -5.22 -16.99
N LYS A 308 8.70 -4.51 -15.90
CA LYS A 308 9.65 -3.68 -15.15
C LYS A 308 9.84 -4.28 -13.76
N THR A 309 11.06 -4.62 -13.41
CA THR A 309 11.35 -5.42 -12.21
C THR A 309 11.80 -4.58 -11.01
N ASN A 310 12.14 -3.30 -11.23
CA ASN A 310 12.67 -2.39 -10.21
C ASN A 310 13.85 -2.99 -9.42
N GLY A 311 14.71 -3.75 -10.10
CA GLY A 311 15.90 -4.38 -9.49
C GLY A 311 15.64 -5.78 -8.91
N ASN A 312 14.39 -6.21 -8.78
CA ASN A 312 14.06 -7.54 -8.26
C ASN A 312 14.42 -8.65 -9.26
N LYS A 313 14.93 -9.77 -8.73
CA LYS A 313 15.15 -11.01 -9.48
C LYS A 313 13.81 -11.73 -9.69
N ILE A 314 13.50 -12.00 -10.95
CA ILE A 314 12.30 -12.69 -11.43
C ILE A 314 12.68 -13.78 -12.44
N LYS A 315 11.83 -14.80 -12.55
CA LYS A 315 11.95 -15.84 -13.58
C LYS A 315 10.74 -15.76 -14.50
N VAL A 316 10.96 -15.55 -15.79
CA VAL A 316 9.90 -15.64 -16.80
C VAL A 316 10.04 -16.98 -17.51
N ILE A 317 8.93 -17.68 -17.71
CA ILE A 317 8.87 -18.94 -18.45
C ILE A 317 7.88 -18.75 -19.59
N SER A 318 8.34 -18.88 -20.82
CA SER A 318 7.50 -19.03 -22.01
C SER A 318 7.52 -20.49 -22.48
N PRO A 319 6.69 -20.89 -23.47
CA PRO A 319 6.67 -22.27 -23.98
C PRO A 319 8.03 -22.74 -24.51
N TYR A 320 8.84 -21.82 -25.06
CA TYR A 320 10.09 -22.15 -25.74
C TYR A 320 11.35 -21.81 -24.92
N ILE A 321 11.26 -20.91 -23.93
CA ILE A 321 12.43 -20.49 -23.17
C ILE A 321 12.11 -20.03 -21.74
N SER A 322 13.05 -20.30 -20.82
CA SER A 322 13.06 -19.66 -19.51
C SER A 322 14.10 -18.55 -19.45
N LEU A 323 13.65 -17.40 -18.98
CA LEU A 323 14.43 -16.18 -18.82
C LEU A 323 14.63 -15.91 -17.33
N LYS A 324 15.86 -15.62 -16.93
CA LYS A 324 16.19 -15.01 -15.64
C LYS A 324 16.59 -13.58 -15.92
N ASN A 325 15.87 -12.60 -15.39
CA ASN A 325 16.31 -11.22 -15.55
C ASN A 325 17.55 -10.99 -14.66
N LEU A 326 18.53 -10.31 -15.25
CA LEU A 326 19.67 -9.70 -14.59
C LEU A 326 19.61 -8.17 -14.79
N GLY A 327 18.42 -7.67 -15.14
CA GLY A 327 18.13 -6.32 -15.61
C GLY A 327 16.72 -5.92 -15.26
N THR A 328 16.42 -4.63 -15.43
CA THR A 328 15.26 -3.98 -14.80
C THR A 328 14.06 -3.76 -15.72
N GLU A 329 14.23 -3.82 -17.05
CA GLU A 329 13.16 -3.48 -18.01
C GLU A 329 13.29 -4.24 -19.34
N PHE A 330 12.26 -5.02 -19.69
CA PHE A 330 12.20 -5.80 -20.94
C PHE A 330 10.77 -6.14 -21.36
N GLU A 331 10.60 -6.53 -22.63
CA GLU A 331 9.31 -6.91 -23.22
C GLU A 331 9.42 -8.29 -23.87
N THR A 332 8.40 -9.12 -23.70
CA THR A 332 8.33 -10.47 -24.26
C THR A 332 7.09 -10.63 -25.10
N ASN A 333 7.21 -11.17 -26.31
CA ASN A 333 6.09 -11.49 -27.17
C ASN A 333 6.07 -13.00 -27.45
N VAL A 334 4.92 -13.61 -27.21
CA VAL A 334 4.66 -15.04 -27.41
C VAL A 334 3.40 -15.18 -28.27
N LYS A 335 3.56 -15.05 -29.59
CA LYS A 335 2.48 -15.24 -30.59
C LYS A 335 2.68 -16.52 -31.41
N LYS A 336 3.65 -16.51 -32.33
CA LYS A 336 4.09 -17.69 -33.12
C LYS A 336 5.44 -18.23 -32.64
N GLU A 337 6.30 -17.33 -32.17
CA GLU A 337 7.64 -17.58 -31.63
C GLU A 337 7.79 -16.80 -30.32
N THR A 338 8.74 -17.17 -29.46
CA THR A 338 9.09 -16.31 -28.31
C THR A 338 10.16 -15.31 -28.73
N SER A 339 9.89 -14.02 -28.56
CA SER A 339 10.88 -12.97 -28.67
C SER A 339 11.00 -12.18 -27.37
N VAL A 340 12.18 -11.60 -27.13
CA VAL A 340 12.48 -10.80 -25.94
C VAL A 340 13.28 -9.57 -26.34
N SER A 341 12.83 -8.39 -25.95
CA SER A 341 13.53 -7.12 -26.17
C SER A 341 14.06 -6.56 -24.86
N VAL A 342 15.38 -6.35 -24.73
CA VAL A 342 16.01 -5.87 -23.49
C VAL A 342 16.27 -4.37 -23.57
N PHE A 343 15.48 -3.58 -22.84
CA PHE A 343 15.61 -2.11 -22.83
C PHE A 343 16.58 -1.61 -21.76
N ASN A 344 16.68 -2.32 -20.64
CA ASN A 344 17.63 -1.98 -19.59
C ASN A 344 18.14 -3.21 -18.81
N GLY A 345 19.42 -3.19 -18.45
CA GLY A 345 20.13 -4.29 -17.80
C GLY A 345 20.42 -5.47 -18.73
N LYS A 346 20.36 -6.71 -18.22
CA LYS A 346 20.65 -7.94 -19.00
C LYS A 346 19.60 -9.03 -18.71
N ILE A 347 19.46 -9.99 -19.61
CA ILE A 347 18.63 -11.19 -19.38
C ILE A 347 19.49 -12.43 -19.66
N LYS A 348 19.39 -13.44 -18.80
CA LYS A 348 19.99 -14.76 -19.04
C LYS A 348 18.93 -15.73 -19.56
N ALA A 349 19.24 -16.40 -20.67
CA ALA A 349 18.38 -17.36 -21.33
C ALA A 349 19.22 -18.59 -21.75
N LYS A 350 18.99 -19.76 -21.13
CA LYS A 350 19.93 -20.90 -21.19
C LYS A 350 21.37 -20.45 -20.85
N ASN A 351 22.33 -20.65 -21.76
CA ASN A 351 23.73 -20.26 -21.62
C ASN A 351 24.03 -18.85 -22.14
N PHE A 352 23.03 -18.16 -22.71
CA PHE A 352 23.21 -16.84 -23.29
C PHE A 352 22.92 -15.72 -22.30
N ILE A 353 23.71 -14.65 -22.36
CA ILE A 353 23.46 -13.38 -21.66
C ILE A 353 23.16 -12.31 -22.72
N ILE A 354 21.94 -11.79 -22.70
CA ILE A 354 21.45 -10.78 -23.63
C ILE A 354 21.54 -9.42 -22.94
N PRO A 355 22.42 -8.51 -23.40
CA PRO A 355 22.57 -7.17 -22.82
C PRO A 355 21.50 -6.20 -23.33
N LYS A 356 21.46 -5.01 -22.72
CA LYS A 356 20.70 -3.84 -23.17
C LYS A 356 20.86 -3.61 -24.69
N ASN A 357 19.77 -3.18 -25.34
CA ASN A 357 19.68 -2.89 -26.78
C ASN A 357 19.84 -4.12 -27.69
N LYS A 358 19.82 -5.33 -27.13
CA LYS A 358 19.72 -6.58 -27.90
C LYS A 358 18.40 -7.29 -27.60
N GLY A 359 18.00 -8.14 -28.54
CA GLY A 359 16.85 -9.01 -28.40
C GLY A 359 17.22 -10.48 -28.63
N LEU A 360 16.31 -11.35 -28.22
CA LEU A 360 16.39 -12.80 -28.42
C LEU A 360 15.17 -13.22 -29.22
N VAL A 361 15.35 -14.00 -30.28
CA VAL A 361 14.26 -14.61 -31.06
C VAL A 361 14.41 -16.13 -30.97
N VAL A 362 13.29 -16.81 -30.70
CA VAL A 362 13.20 -18.26 -30.53
C VAL A 362 12.21 -18.79 -31.56
N SER A 363 12.74 -19.07 -32.76
CA SER A 363 12.07 -19.78 -33.85
C SER A 363 12.41 -21.28 -33.78
N ASN A 364 13.37 -21.74 -34.58
CA ASN A 364 13.93 -23.10 -34.57
C ASN A 364 15.27 -23.17 -33.81
N LYS A 365 16.05 -22.09 -33.81
CA LYS A 365 17.31 -21.93 -33.05
C LYS A 365 17.29 -20.60 -32.30
N LEU A 366 18.08 -20.50 -31.24
CA LEU A 366 18.24 -19.27 -30.47
C LEU A 366 19.11 -18.27 -31.23
N LYS A 367 18.56 -17.11 -31.55
CA LYS A 367 19.30 -16.03 -32.23
C LYS A 367 19.27 -14.75 -31.39
N ILE A 368 20.45 -14.19 -31.10
CA ILE A 368 20.59 -12.86 -30.52
C ILE A 368 20.73 -11.86 -31.67
N VAL A 369 19.87 -10.84 -31.68
CA VAL A 369 19.80 -9.85 -32.77
C VAL A 369 19.81 -8.45 -32.14
N PRO A 370 20.44 -7.43 -32.73
CA PRO A 370 20.26 -6.04 -32.30
C PRO A 370 18.77 -5.66 -32.35
N LEU A 371 18.30 -4.86 -31.39
CA LEU A 371 16.94 -4.31 -31.46
C LEU A 371 16.80 -3.41 -32.70
N PRO A 372 15.58 -3.29 -33.26
CA PRO A 372 15.36 -2.30 -34.29
C PRO A 372 15.71 -0.90 -33.78
N LYS A 373 16.37 -0.09 -34.61
CA LYS A 373 16.68 1.32 -34.30
C LYS A 373 15.41 2.06 -33.88
N LYS A 374 15.58 2.93 -32.89
CA LYS A 374 14.53 3.82 -32.39
C LYS A 374 14.06 4.75 -33.51
N VAL A 375 12.76 5.05 -33.53
CA VAL A 375 12.18 6.06 -34.43
C VAL A 375 12.85 7.41 -34.21
N GLU A 376 13.35 8.03 -35.28
CA GLU A 376 14.22 9.20 -35.21
C GLU A 376 13.41 10.50 -35.03
N LYS A 377 12.65 10.85 -36.07
CA LYS A 377 11.85 12.09 -36.17
C LYS A 377 10.37 11.77 -36.26
N ILE A 378 9.56 12.59 -35.59
CA ILE A 378 8.09 12.52 -35.59
C ILE A 378 7.57 13.90 -35.98
N PHE A 379 6.72 13.92 -37.00
CA PHE A 379 6.07 15.11 -37.54
C PHE A 379 4.59 15.04 -37.24
N ILE A 380 4.03 16.13 -36.68
CA ILE A 380 2.62 16.17 -36.30
C ILE A 380 1.98 17.41 -36.92
N LYS A 381 0.94 17.20 -37.71
CA LYS A 381 0.10 18.26 -38.26
C LYS A 381 -1.28 18.16 -37.63
N SER A 382 -1.63 19.13 -36.79
CA SER A 382 -2.93 19.22 -36.14
C SER A 382 -3.84 20.20 -36.89
N GLY A 383 -5.00 19.70 -37.34
CA GLY A 383 -6.05 20.49 -37.98
C GLY A 383 -7.43 19.86 -37.72
N LYS A 384 -8.34 19.94 -38.71
CA LYS A 384 -9.60 19.14 -38.73
C LYS A 384 -9.33 17.65 -38.54
N ILE A 385 -8.15 17.22 -38.99
CA ILE A 385 -7.62 15.87 -38.86
C ILE A 385 -6.20 16.00 -38.30
N VAL A 386 -5.83 15.11 -37.37
CA VAL A 386 -4.46 15.01 -36.86
C VAL A 386 -3.70 13.98 -37.70
N LYS A 387 -2.62 14.42 -38.35
CA LYS A 387 -1.69 13.52 -39.08
C LYS A 387 -0.39 13.40 -38.30
N ILE A 388 0.03 12.18 -38.02
CA ILE A 388 1.30 11.87 -37.35
C ILE A 388 2.13 11.03 -38.31
N ALA A 389 3.32 11.51 -38.66
CA ALA A 389 4.26 10.84 -39.55
C ALA A 389 5.61 10.65 -38.85
N TRP A 390 6.39 9.64 -39.24
CA TRP A 390 7.70 9.41 -38.66
C TRP A 390 8.71 8.80 -39.63
N GLN A 391 9.99 8.97 -39.31
CA GLN A 391 11.11 8.42 -40.07
C GLN A 391 11.72 7.19 -39.36
N SER A 392 11.82 6.11 -40.11
CA SER A 392 12.41 4.84 -39.69
C SER A 392 12.68 3.95 -40.91
N ILE A 393 13.75 3.16 -40.84
CA ILE A 393 14.10 2.15 -41.85
C ILE A 393 13.21 0.91 -41.79
N TYR A 394 12.48 0.70 -40.68
CA TYR A 394 11.59 -0.44 -40.49
C TYR A 394 10.22 -0.19 -41.10
N LYS A 395 9.53 -1.29 -41.46
CA LYS A 395 8.19 -1.25 -42.07
C LYS A 395 7.07 -1.25 -41.03
N ASN A 396 7.19 -2.04 -39.97
CA ASN A 396 6.11 -2.26 -39.01
C ASN A 396 6.31 -1.43 -37.74
N PHE A 397 5.22 -0.90 -37.21
CA PHE A 397 5.21 0.00 -36.06
C PHE A 397 4.05 -0.28 -35.12
N ARG A 398 4.28 0.05 -33.85
CA ARG A 398 3.24 0.11 -32.83
C ARG A 398 3.18 1.49 -32.20
N ILE A 399 1.97 2.03 -32.11
CA ILE A 399 1.70 3.37 -31.60
C ILE A 399 0.74 3.27 -30.42
N TYR A 400 1.05 4.01 -29.35
CA TYR A 400 0.22 4.15 -28.17
C TYR A 400 -0.15 5.62 -28.01
N LEU A 401 -1.43 5.93 -27.82
CA LEU A 401 -1.95 7.28 -27.60
C LEU A 401 -2.72 7.34 -26.29
N LEU A 402 -2.48 8.37 -25.47
CA LEU A 402 -3.11 8.61 -24.17
C LEU A 402 -3.64 10.05 -24.09
N LYS A 403 -4.87 10.24 -23.59
CA LYS A 403 -5.50 11.56 -23.42
C LYS A 403 -5.36 12.10 -21.99
N ASN A 404 -4.66 13.23 -21.80
CA ASN A 404 -4.36 13.85 -20.50
C ASN A 404 -3.70 12.88 -19.48
N ASN A 405 -3.31 13.36 -18.30
CA ASN A 405 -2.82 12.50 -17.21
C ASN A 405 -3.90 11.51 -16.68
N ASN A 406 -5.13 11.57 -17.21
CA ASN A 406 -6.17 10.60 -16.94
C ASN A 406 -5.98 9.37 -17.81
N ILE A 407 -5.81 8.25 -17.11
CA ILE A 407 -5.41 6.97 -17.65
C ILE A 407 -6.45 6.40 -18.65
N SER A 408 -7.70 6.84 -18.65
CA SER A 408 -8.87 6.12 -19.18
C SER A 408 -8.95 5.85 -20.69
N THR A 409 -8.15 6.50 -21.56
CA THR A 409 -8.23 6.25 -23.02
C THR A 409 -6.84 5.98 -23.60
N ILE A 410 -6.48 4.70 -23.69
CA ILE A 410 -5.32 4.23 -24.46
C ILE A 410 -5.83 3.73 -25.82
N LYS A 411 -5.44 4.39 -26.91
CA LYS A 411 -5.60 3.86 -28.27
C LYS A 411 -4.29 3.24 -28.71
N GLU A 412 -4.33 1.99 -29.12
CA GLU A 412 -3.17 1.28 -29.67
C GLU A 412 -3.40 0.97 -31.14
N ILE A 413 -2.37 1.18 -31.95
CA ILE A 413 -2.43 1.03 -33.40
C ILE A 413 -1.16 0.30 -33.85
N ASP A 414 -1.33 -0.92 -34.34
CA ASP A 414 -0.31 -1.63 -35.13
C ASP A 414 -0.50 -1.23 -36.60
N THR A 415 0.58 -0.80 -37.26
CA THR A 415 0.52 -0.35 -38.66
C THR A 415 1.85 -0.54 -39.38
N ASP A 416 1.77 -0.79 -40.68
CA ASP A 416 2.90 -0.79 -41.61
C ASP A 416 3.08 0.55 -42.34
N LYS A 417 2.15 1.49 -42.13
CA LYS A 417 2.19 2.83 -42.71
C LYS A 417 3.03 3.74 -41.83
N LYS A 418 3.89 4.57 -42.44
CA LYS A 418 4.70 5.60 -41.75
C LYS A 418 3.91 6.85 -41.35
N ILE A 419 2.61 6.87 -41.63
CA ILE A 419 1.70 7.98 -41.38
C ILE A 419 0.39 7.41 -40.84
N ILE A 420 -0.10 7.98 -39.74
CA ILE A 420 -1.47 7.75 -39.25
C ILE A 420 -2.28 9.02 -39.32
N THR A 421 -3.57 8.82 -39.61
CA THR A 421 -4.57 9.87 -39.71
C THR A 421 -5.61 9.64 -38.63
N LEU A 422 -5.88 10.66 -37.82
CA LEU A 422 -6.81 10.61 -36.69
C LEU A 422 -7.84 11.73 -36.83
N ASP A 423 -9.07 11.35 -37.15
CA ASP A 423 -10.18 12.22 -37.55
C ASP A 423 -11.20 12.47 -36.41
N ASN A 424 -11.29 11.56 -35.44
CA ASN A 424 -12.24 11.61 -34.34
C ASN A 424 -11.57 11.60 -32.96
N LEU A 425 -10.49 12.38 -32.80
CA LEU A 425 -9.87 12.61 -31.50
C LEU A 425 -10.58 13.72 -30.73
N PRO A 426 -11.07 13.44 -29.50
CA PRO A 426 -11.49 14.49 -28.59
C PRO A 426 -10.43 15.58 -28.39
N ASP A 427 -10.87 16.83 -28.24
CA ASP A 427 -9.98 17.95 -27.91
C ASP A 427 -9.27 17.70 -26.57
N GLY A 428 -8.05 18.24 -26.46
CA GLY A 428 -7.18 18.05 -25.29
C GLY A 428 -5.72 17.80 -25.66
N ARG A 429 -4.89 17.60 -24.64
CA ARG A 429 -3.48 17.21 -24.82
C ARG A 429 -3.36 15.69 -24.91
N TRP A 430 -2.65 15.24 -25.93
CA TRP A 430 -2.42 13.84 -26.22
C TRP A 430 -0.94 13.51 -26.09
N TYR A 431 -0.67 12.37 -25.48
CA TYR A 431 0.67 11.81 -25.32
C TYR A 431 0.78 10.55 -26.16
N GLY A 432 1.81 10.50 -27.00
CA GLY A 432 2.07 9.40 -27.90
C GLY A 432 3.37 8.69 -27.58
N LYS A 433 3.42 7.40 -27.86
CA LYS A 433 4.67 6.63 -27.94
C LYS A 433 4.63 5.76 -29.19
N ILE A 434 5.76 5.64 -29.86
CA ILE A 434 5.91 4.77 -31.03
C ILE A 434 7.15 3.90 -30.90
N GLN A 435 7.05 2.66 -31.38
CA GLN A 435 8.17 1.73 -31.51
C GLN A 435 8.15 1.03 -32.87
N ALA A 436 9.33 0.80 -33.43
CA ALA A 436 9.54 -0.03 -34.62
C ALA A 436 9.53 -1.51 -34.22
N ILE A 437 9.04 -2.35 -35.14
CA ILE A 437 8.93 -3.79 -34.99
C ILE A 437 9.77 -4.47 -36.08
N LYS A 438 10.63 -5.41 -35.69
CA LYS A 438 11.36 -6.31 -36.59
C LYS A 438 11.47 -7.69 -35.97
N ASP A 439 11.12 -8.76 -36.68
CA ASP A 439 11.27 -10.15 -36.22
C ASP A 439 10.63 -10.38 -34.82
N ASN A 440 9.47 -9.77 -34.57
CA ASN A 440 8.78 -9.73 -33.26
C ASN A 440 9.56 -9.04 -32.12
N LEU A 441 10.68 -8.38 -32.40
CA LEU A 441 11.41 -7.51 -31.48
C LEU A 441 10.93 -6.06 -31.60
N TYR A 442 11.00 -5.34 -30.48
CA TYR A 442 10.54 -3.96 -30.36
C TYR A 442 11.70 -3.02 -30.08
N SER A 443 11.70 -1.85 -30.72
CA SER A 443 12.64 -0.78 -30.40
C SER A 443 12.23 -0.08 -29.11
N PRO A 444 13.13 0.58 -28.37
CA PRO A 444 12.73 1.49 -27.30
C PRO A 444 11.75 2.58 -27.79
N PHE A 445 10.80 2.97 -26.95
CA PHE A 445 9.80 3.99 -27.30
C PHE A 445 10.41 5.35 -27.65
N LYS A 446 9.97 5.93 -28.76
CA LYS A 446 10.05 7.39 -29.01
C LYS A 446 8.74 8.03 -28.56
N LYS A 447 8.81 8.98 -27.63
CA LYS A 447 7.66 9.70 -27.08
C LYS A 447 7.39 10.96 -27.91
N PHE A 448 6.13 11.37 -28.00
CA PHE A 448 5.71 12.63 -28.63
C PHE A 448 4.44 13.18 -27.96
N THR A 449 4.13 14.45 -28.18
CA THR A 449 2.93 15.10 -27.63
C THR A 449 2.32 16.03 -28.65
N PHE A 450 0.99 16.17 -28.62
CA PHE A 450 0.29 17.13 -29.47
C PHE A 450 -1.02 17.58 -28.83
N ILE A 451 -1.59 18.66 -29.35
CA ILE A 451 -2.90 19.19 -28.94
C ILE A 451 -3.90 18.86 -30.05
N SER A 452 -5.02 18.25 -29.69
CA SER A 452 -6.17 18.06 -30.56
C SER A 452 -7.14 19.22 -30.34
N LEU A 453 -7.58 19.84 -31.44
CA LEU A 453 -8.55 20.94 -31.48
C LEU A 453 -9.61 20.68 -32.57
N ILE A 454 -10.00 19.42 -32.76
CA ILE A 454 -10.90 19.00 -33.85
C ILE A 454 -12.26 19.69 -33.74
N ASN A 455 -12.83 19.78 -32.54
CA ASN A 455 -14.11 20.47 -32.36
C ASN A 455 -13.99 21.97 -32.64
N TYR A 456 -12.88 22.61 -32.26
CA TYR A 456 -12.61 24.00 -32.63
C TYR A 456 -12.54 24.19 -34.15
N TYR A 457 -11.85 23.32 -34.89
CA TYR A 457 -11.78 23.43 -36.35
C TYR A 457 -13.14 23.20 -37.02
N LYS A 458 -13.94 22.24 -36.52
CA LYS A 458 -15.34 22.05 -36.96
C LYS A 458 -16.18 23.30 -36.69
N ALA A 459 -16.00 23.94 -35.54
CA ALA A 459 -16.69 25.19 -35.22
C ALA A 459 -16.27 26.36 -36.13
N LEU A 460 -14.98 26.48 -36.42
CA LEU A 460 -14.45 27.51 -37.30
C LEU A 460 -15.00 27.39 -38.73
N GLU A 461 -15.17 26.16 -39.22
CA GLU A 461 -15.76 25.88 -40.53
C GLU A 461 -17.26 26.24 -40.55
N ALA A 462 -18.03 25.79 -39.56
CA ALA A 462 -19.44 26.17 -39.42
C ALA A 462 -19.61 27.69 -39.32
N TYR A 463 -18.74 28.36 -38.56
CA TYR A 463 -18.74 29.82 -38.45
C TYR A 463 -18.45 30.51 -39.79
N LYS A 464 -17.51 29.99 -40.59
CA LYS A 464 -17.22 30.51 -41.94
C LYS A 464 -18.39 30.30 -42.91
N GLN A 465 -19.18 29.25 -42.71
CA GLN A 465 -20.42 28.96 -43.46
C GLN A 465 -21.64 29.71 -42.89
N ASN A 466 -21.44 30.62 -41.94
CA ASN A 466 -22.50 31.36 -41.25
C ASN A 466 -23.48 30.50 -40.43
N ASP A 467 -23.16 29.23 -40.17
CA ASP A 467 -23.90 28.34 -39.26
C ASP A 467 -23.46 28.56 -37.81
N ILE A 468 -24.02 29.62 -37.21
CA ILE A 468 -23.68 30.05 -35.84
C ILE A 468 -24.09 29.01 -34.80
N LEU A 469 -25.26 28.38 -34.95
CA LEU A 469 -25.78 27.41 -33.98
C LEU A 469 -24.84 26.20 -33.86
N THR A 470 -24.43 25.64 -35.00
CA THR A 470 -23.49 24.52 -35.03
C THR A 470 -22.11 24.93 -34.53
N ALA A 471 -21.63 26.13 -34.89
CA ALA A 471 -20.36 26.65 -34.41
C ALA A 471 -20.32 26.73 -32.87
N LYS A 472 -21.36 27.31 -32.26
CA LYS A 472 -21.48 27.40 -30.79
C LYS A 472 -21.51 26.01 -30.14
N ARG A 473 -22.28 25.08 -30.70
CA ARG A 473 -22.37 23.70 -30.18
C ARG A 473 -21.00 23.00 -30.15
N TYR A 474 -20.21 23.13 -31.21
CA TYR A 474 -18.86 22.57 -31.25
C TYR A 474 -17.89 23.31 -30.32
N LEU A 475 -18.00 24.63 -30.18
CA LEU A 475 -17.17 25.40 -29.25
C LEU A 475 -17.43 25.03 -27.79
N GLN A 476 -18.68 24.85 -27.38
CA GLN A 476 -19.01 24.39 -26.04
C GLN A 476 -18.40 23.00 -25.76
N LYS A 477 -18.47 22.07 -26.73
CA LYS A 477 -17.80 20.76 -26.62
C LYS A 477 -16.28 20.90 -26.51
N SER A 478 -15.68 21.79 -27.31
CA SER A 478 -14.23 22.07 -27.29
C SER A 478 -13.80 22.64 -25.94
N ILE A 479 -14.46 23.69 -25.45
CA ILE A 479 -14.18 24.35 -24.16
C ILE A 479 -14.28 23.34 -23.00
N LYS A 480 -15.31 22.49 -22.99
CA LYS A 480 -15.50 21.46 -21.96
C LYS A 480 -14.36 20.43 -21.92
N THR A 481 -13.69 20.18 -23.04
CA THR A 481 -12.70 19.09 -23.16
C THR A 481 -11.25 19.55 -23.22
N ILE A 482 -10.99 20.79 -23.65
CA ILE A 482 -9.63 21.35 -23.79
C ILE A 482 -9.02 21.77 -22.46
N ASN A 483 -9.81 21.92 -21.37
CA ASN A 483 -9.36 22.31 -20.02
C ASN A 483 -8.37 23.48 -20.03
N ASN A 484 -8.68 24.58 -20.72
CA ASN A 484 -7.85 25.79 -20.81
C ASN A 484 -6.46 25.60 -21.48
N ILE A 485 -6.18 24.48 -22.16
CA ILE A 485 -4.89 24.23 -22.81
C ILE A 485 -4.69 25.11 -24.07
N SER A 486 -5.77 25.64 -24.65
CA SER A 486 -5.72 26.53 -25.81
C SER A 486 -6.74 27.65 -25.66
N TYR A 487 -6.34 28.88 -26.01
CA TYR A 487 -7.20 30.07 -25.98
C TYR A 487 -8.18 30.12 -27.16
N LYS A 488 -7.88 29.42 -28.27
CA LYS A 488 -8.61 29.53 -29.55
C LYS A 488 -10.13 29.28 -29.43
N PRO A 489 -10.62 28.25 -28.71
CA PRO A 489 -12.06 28.04 -28.55
C PRO A 489 -12.74 29.17 -27.79
N TYR A 490 -12.11 29.68 -26.72
CA TYR A 490 -12.65 30.79 -25.92
C TYR A 490 -12.69 32.09 -26.74
N TYR A 491 -11.64 32.35 -27.51
CA TYR A 491 -11.56 33.51 -28.39
C TYR A 491 -12.65 33.49 -29.46
N LEU A 492 -12.83 32.38 -30.19
CA LEU A 492 -13.85 32.29 -31.24
C LEU A 492 -15.26 32.40 -30.64
N TYR A 493 -15.51 31.78 -29.49
CA TYR A 493 -16.83 31.85 -28.86
C TYR A 493 -17.14 33.25 -28.32
N GLY A 494 -16.16 33.92 -27.70
CA GLY A 494 -16.29 35.32 -27.30
C GLY A 494 -16.52 36.25 -28.50
N THR A 495 -15.84 36.00 -29.62
CA THR A 495 -16.04 36.77 -30.88
C THR A 495 -17.47 36.61 -31.42
N ILE A 496 -18.03 35.40 -31.38
CA ILE A 496 -19.43 35.16 -31.78
C ILE A 496 -20.38 35.93 -30.88
N LEU A 497 -20.21 35.83 -29.56
CA LEU A 497 -21.08 36.49 -28.58
C LEU A 497 -20.97 38.02 -28.66
N LEU A 498 -19.78 38.55 -28.97
CA LEU A 498 -19.58 39.98 -29.18
C LEU A 498 -20.42 40.49 -30.36
N LYS A 499 -20.49 39.72 -31.45
CA LYS A 499 -21.30 40.06 -32.64
C LYS A 499 -22.80 40.03 -32.35
N GLU A 500 -23.25 39.14 -31.48
CA GLU A 500 -24.64 39.04 -31.02
C GLU A 500 -25.01 40.04 -29.92
N ASN A 501 -24.11 40.97 -29.56
CA ASN A 501 -24.28 41.91 -28.44
C ASN A 501 -24.57 41.22 -27.09
N ASN A 502 -24.08 40.00 -26.90
CA ASN A 502 -24.27 39.27 -25.64
C ASN A 502 -23.12 39.56 -24.67
N ASN A 503 -23.43 40.26 -23.58
CA ASN A 503 -22.46 40.67 -22.56
C ASN A 503 -21.77 39.49 -21.85
N ASN A 504 -22.36 38.29 -21.84
CA ASN A 504 -21.73 37.10 -21.26
C ASN A 504 -20.45 36.68 -22.01
N GLY A 505 -20.25 37.17 -23.25
CA GLY A 505 -19.03 36.96 -24.02
C GLY A 505 -17.76 37.48 -23.35
N ILE A 506 -17.87 38.45 -22.43
CA ILE A 506 -16.73 38.99 -21.68
C ILE A 506 -16.03 37.93 -20.84
N LEU A 507 -16.76 36.93 -20.33
CA LEU A 507 -16.19 35.82 -19.56
C LEU A 507 -15.23 34.98 -20.43
N TYR A 508 -15.64 34.68 -21.66
CA TYR A 508 -14.82 33.91 -22.61
C TYR A 508 -13.63 34.72 -23.11
N ALA A 509 -13.79 36.02 -23.34
CA ALA A 509 -12.69 36.91 -23.69
C ALA A 509 -11.63 37.00 -22.58
N LYS A 510 -12.05 37.15 -21.32
CA LYS A 510 -11.16 37.09 -20.15
C LYS A 510 -10.42 35.77 -20.10
N LYS A 511 -11.14 34.64 -20.25
CA LYS A 511 -10.53 33.31 -20.22
C LYS A 511 -9.52 33.10 -21.34
N ALA A 512 -9.80 33.59 -22.55
CA ALA A 512 -8.86 33.53 -23.66
C ALA A 512 -7.57 34.31 -23.35
N CYS A 513 -7.71 35.51 -22.78
CA CYS A 513 -6.59 36.36 -22.37
C CYS A 513 -5.78 35.76 -21.21
N GLU A 514 -6.43 35.09 -20.25
CA GLU A 514 -5.74 34.36 -19.17
C GLU A 514 -4.85 33.25 -19.72
N ILE A 515 -5.31 32.53 -20.76
CA ILE A 515 -4.57 31.42 -21.37
C ILE A 515 -3.43 31.92 -22.26
N ALA A 516 -3.67 32.98 -23.04
CA ALA A 516 -2.66 33.58 -23.89
C ALA A 516 -2.87 35.10 -23.94
N LYS A 517 -1.91 35.89 -23.47
CA LYS A 517 -1.92 37.36 -23.55
C LYS A 517 -1.30 37.83 -24.86
N ASN A 518 -2.03 37.71 -25.96
CA ASN A 518 -1.60 38.18 -27.28
C ASN A 518 -2.53 39.28 -27.82
N ASN A 519 -2.14 39.93 -28.91
CA ASN A 519 -2.89 41.06 -29.47
C ASN A 519 -4.36 40.73 -29.77
N GLU A 520 -4.66 39.52 -30.26
CA GLU A 520 -6.02 39.09 -30.58
C GLU A 520 -6.91 39.01 -29.34
N THR A 521 -6.43 38.32 -28.30
CA THR A 521 -7.20 38.08 -27.06
C THR A 521 -7.38 39.36 -26.24
N LEU A 522 -6.34 40.21 -26.18
CA LEU A 522 -6.40 41.52 -25.53
C LEU A 522 -7.38 42.45 -26.25
N TYR A 523 -7.34 42.46 -27.59
CA TYR A 523 -8.28 43.23 -28.41
C TYR A 523 -9.73 42.79 -28.17
N LEU A 524 -10.01 41.48 -28.21
CA LEU A 524 -11.37 40.98 -27.97
C LEU A 524 -11.90 41.38 -26.57
N LEU A 525 -11.07 41.28 -25.54
CA LEU A 525 -11.45 41.69 -24.19
C LEU A 525 -11.69 43.21 -24.11
N ALA A 526 -10.85 44.00 -24.77
CA ALA A 526 -11.00 45.44 -24.84
C ALA A 526 -12.30 45.86 -25.56
N GLU A 527 -12.72 45.16 -26.61
CA GLU A 527 -14.00 45.43 -27.28
C GLU A 527 -15.20 45.24 -26.34
N PHE A 528 -15.19 44.21 -25.49
CA PHE A 528 -16.22 44.04 -24.45
C PHE A 528 -16.19 45.16 -23.41
N TYR A 529 -15.00 45.60 -22.98
CA TYR A 529 -14.89 46.76 -22.08
C TYR A 529 -15.36 48.05 -22.74
N PHE A 530 -15.13 48.22 -24.05
CA PHE A 530 -15.60 49.37 -24.80
C PHE A 530 -17.13 49.40 -24.86
N LYS A 531 -17.77 48.27 -25.17
CA LYS A 531 -19.24 48.15 -25.17
C LYS A 531 -19.86 48.39 -23.80
N SER A 532 -19.22 47.91 -22.73
CA SER A 532 -19.67 48.12 -21.34
C SER A 532 -19.26 49.48 -20.75
N LYS A 533 -18.76 50.41 -21.58
CA LYS A 533 -18.31 51.76 -21.19
C LYS A 533 -17.21 51.77 -20.11
N ASN A 534 -16.46 50.68 -19.95
CA ASN A 534 -15.36 50.57 -18.99
C ASN A 534 -14.01 50.96 -19.61
N TYR A 535 -13.91 52.22 -20.04
CA TYR A 535 -12.79 52.72 -20.85
C TYR A 535 -11.44 52.70 -20.12
N LYS A 536 -11.43 52.93 -18.79
CA LYS A 536 -10.19 52.88 -17.98
C LYS A 536 -9.53 51.51 -18.03
N LYS A 537 -10.30 50.41 -18.03
CA LYS A 537 -9.75 49.05 -18.12
C LYS A 537 -9.09 48.77 -19.47
N ILE A 538 -9.56 49.38 -20.55
CA ILE A 538 -9.00 49.19 -21.90
C ILE A 538 -7.55 49.70 -21.96
N ILE A 539 -7.30 50.89 -21.41
CA ILE A 539 -5.96 51.51 -21.37
C ILE A 539 -4.97 50.62 -20.61
N ASN A 540 -5.44 49.93 -19.57
CA ASN A 540 -4.60 49.08 -18.73
C ASN A 540 -4.25 47.74 -19.38
N ILE A 541 -5.06 47.24 -20.32
CA ILE A 541 -4.86 45.91 -20.92
C ILE A 541 -4.25 45.96 -22.32
N LEU A 542 -4.51 47.02 -23.10
CA LEU A 542 -4.02 47.09 -24.48
C LEU A 542 -2.57 47.55 -24.51
N PRO A 543 -1.72 46.95 -25.38
CA PRO A 543 -0.35 47.41 -25.56
C PRO A 543 -0.36 48.80 -26.20
N LYS A 544 0.39 49.73 -25.62
CA LYS A 544 0.43 51.14 -26.04
C LYS A 544 1.29 51.38 -27.29
N ASN A 545 2.32 50.57 -27.50
CA ASN A 545 3.28 50.68 -28.59
C ASN A 545 3.15 49.47 -29.53
N THR A 546 2.03 49.38 -30.23
CA THR A 546 1.80 48.32 -31.23
C THR A 546 1.51 48.94 -32.60
N ASP A 547 1.88 48.24 -33.66
CA ASP A 547 1.52 48.60 -35.04
C ASP A 547 0.22 47.90 -35.47
N ASN A 548 -0.44 47.23 -34.53
CA ASN A 548 -1.73 46.61 -34.79
C ASN A 548 -2.82 47.69 -34.95
N TYR A 549 -3.26 47.88 -36.20
CA TYR A 549 -4.33 48.80 -36.59
C TYR A 549 -5.56 48.72 -35.68
N LYS A 550 -6.06 47.52 -35.40
CA LYS A 550 -7.31 47.34 -34.62
C LYS A 550 -7.15 47.85 -33.20
N ILE A 551 -6.00 47.59 -32.58
CA ILE A 551 -5.68 48.06 -31.23
C ILE A 551 -5.56 49.58 -31.20
N ASN A 552 -4.82 50.17 -32.14
CA ASN A 552 -4.64 51.62 -32.21
C ASN A 552 -5.99 52.33 -32.44
N LEU A 553 -6.84 51.80 -33.31
CA LEU A 553 -8.16 52.37 -33.57
C LEU A 553 -9.07 52.28 -32.33
N LEU A 554 -9.01 51.18 -31.58
CA LEU A 554 -9.79 51.02 -30.36
C LEU A 554 -9.27 51.93 -29.23
N LEU A 555 -7.95 52.11 -29.10
CA LEU A 555 -7.33 53.06 -28.18
C LEU A 555 -7.74 54.49 -28.51
N ALA A 556 -7.67 54.89 -29.78
CA ALA A 556 -8.13 56.20 -30.24
C ALA A 556 -9.61 56.44 -29.84
N LYS A 557 -10.51 55.51 -30.20
CA LYS A 557 -11.93 55.58 -29.80
C LYS A 557 -12.13 55.66 -28.29
N THR A 558 -11.29 54.96 -27.52
CA THR A 558 -11.35 54.94 -26.05
C THR A 558 -10.95 56.28 -25.46
N TYR A 559 -9.86 56.88 -25.92
CA TYR A 559 -9.41 58.20 -25.46
C TYR A 559 -10.39 59.31 -25.83
N ILE A 560 -11.05 59.23 -26.99
CA ILE A 560 -12.17 60.14 -27.34
C ILE A 560 -13.28 60.06 -26.29
N LYS A 561 -13.66 58.84 -25.86
CA LYS A 561 -14.70 58.66 -24.84
C LYS A 561 -14.28 59.10 -23.44
N LEU A 562 -12.99 59.26 -23.19
CA LEU A 562 -12.42 59.78 -21.94
C LEU A 562 -12.06 61.27 -22.01
N ASN A 563 -12.40 61.95 -23.11
CA ASN A 563 -12.06 63.35 -23.39
C ASN A 563 -10.54 63.66 -23.42
N ASP A 564 -9.68 62.66 -23.62
CA ASP A 564 -8.23 62.84 -23.81
C ASP A 564 -7.92 62.98 -25.31
N ILE A 565 -8.23 64.16 -25.86
CA ILE A 565 -8.16 64.43 -27.30
C ILE A 565 -6.72 64.30 -27.82
N GLN A 566 -5.72 64.70 -27.03
CA GLN A 566 -4.32 64.66 -27.44
C GLN A 566 -3.85 63.23 -27.66
N LYS A 567 -4.13 62.32 -26.72
CA LYS A 567 -3.77 60.90 -26.91
C LYS A 567 -4.58 60.24 -28.02
N ALA A 568 -5.86 60.60 -28.17
CA ALA A 568 -6.67 60.11 -29.28
C ALA A 568 -6.06 60.47 -30.64
N LYS A 569 -5.63 61.73 -30.82
CA LYS A 569 -4.95 62.21 -32.03
C LYS A 569 -3.68 61.42 -32.33
N ASN A 570 -2.83 61.19 -31.33
CA ASN A 570 -1.57 60.44 -31.52
C ASN A 570 -1.82 59.03 -32.09
N TYR A 571 -2.82 58.31 -31.59
CA TYR A 571 -3.16 56.99 -32.14
C TYR A 571 -3.80 57.05 -33.53
N LEU A 572 -4.57 58.10 -33.86
CA LEU A 572 -5.13 58.28 -35.21
C LEU A 572 -4.06 58.64 -36.24
N TYR A 573 -3.13 59.55 -35.90
CA TYR A 573 -1.98 59.87 -36.77
C TYR A 573 -1.12 58.63 -37.03
N LYS A 574 -0.83 57.85 -35.98
CA LYS A 574 -0.09 56.59 -36.12
C LYS A 574 -0.77 55.60 -37.09
N ILE A 575 -2.12 55.59 -37.17
CA ILE A 575 -2.84 54.77 -38.14
C ILE A 575 -2.63 55.29 -39.57
N LEU A 576 -2.78 56.61 -39.75
CA LEU A 576 -2.70 57.28 -41.06
C LEU A 576 -1.28 57.25 -41.65
N GLU A 577 -0.25 57.35 -40.82
CA GLU A 577 1.16 57.19 -41.22
C GLU A 577 1.44 55.82 -41.86
N ASN A 578 0.74 54.77 -41.40
CA ASN A 578 0.97 53.41 -41.86
C ASN A 578 -0.01 52.97 -42.96
N LYS A 579 -1.17 53.62 -43.07
CA LYS A 579 -2.21 53.25 -44.02
C LYS A 579 -3.23 54.37 -44.21
N ASN A 580 -3.58 54.65 -45.46
CA ASN A 580 -4.69 55.56 -45.77
C ASN A 580 -6.03 54.94 -45.29
N ASP A 581 -6.62 55.51 -44.23
CA ASP A 581 -7.79 54.94 -43.52
C ASP A 581 -8.90 55.97 -43.28
N LYS A 582 -9.97 55.87 -44.08
CA LYS A 582 -11.13 56.76 -44.04
C LYS A 582 -11.84 56.83 -42.67
N ILE A 583 -11.73 55.79 -41.84
CA ILE A 583 -12.35 55.77 -40.51
C ILE A 583 -11.54 56.64 -39.55
N ALA A 584 -10.21 56.53 -39.59
CA ALA A 584 -9.31 57.34 -38.80
C ALA A 584 -9.39 58.83 -39.20
N GLU A 585 -9.45 59.14 -40.50
CA GLU A 585 -9.67 60.51 -41.01
C GLU A 585 -10.98 61.10 -40.48
N LYS A 586 -12.09 60.36 -40.62
CA LYS A 586 -13.41 60.83 -40.15
C LYS A 586 -13.45 61.05 -38.64
N LEU A 587 -12.74 60.23 -37.86
CA LEU A 587 -12.62 60.43 -36.41
C LEU A 587 -11.76 61.65 -36.08
N LEU A 588 -10.69 61.89 -36.83
CA LEU A 588 -9.80 63.04 -36.64
C LEU A 588 -10.50 64.36 -36.97
N LEU A 589 -11.25 64.42 -38.07
CA LEU A 589 -12.07 65.56 -38.48
C LEU A 589 -13.13 65.92 -37.42
N LYS A 590 -13.73 64.92 -36.76
CA LYS A 590 -14.66 65.14 -35.64
C LYS A 590 -14.00 65.71 -34.38
N LEU A 591 -12.69 65.50 -34.19
CA LEU A 591 -11.93 65.99 -33.03
C LEU A 591 -11.25 67.35 -33.28
N LYS A 592 -11.31 67.85 -34.52
CA LYS A 592 -10.87 69.18 -34.93
C LYS A 592 -11.96 69.77 -35.85
N PRO A 593 -13.04 70.35 -35.30
CA PRO A 593 -14.03 71.06 -36.11
C PRO A 593 -13.41 72.16 -36.98
N GLU A 594 -12.30 72.76 -36.51
CA GLU A 594 -11.53 73.79 -37.21
C GLU A 594 -10.88 73.32 -38.52
N LEU A 595 -10.69 72.01 -38.74
CA LEU A 595 -10.19 71.45 -40.01
C LEU A 595 -11.29 71.22 -41.05
N LEU A 596 -12.58 71.27 -40.69
CA LEU A 596 -13.67 71.23 -41.68
C LEU A 596 -13.75 72.50 -42.54
N ILE A 597 -13.03 73.56 -42.16
CA ILE A 597 -13.03 74.86 -42.87
C ILE A 597 -11.87 74.95 -43.88
N GLN A 598 -10.88 74.06 -43.84
CA GLN A 598 -9.83 74.02 -44.85
C GLN A 598 -9.88 72.71 -45.62
N GLY A 599 -10.76 72.67 -46.62
CA GLY A 599 -10.68 71.69 -47.68
C GLY A 599 -9.41 71.90 -48.50
N LYS A 600 -8.43 71.00 -48.32
CA LYS A 600 -7.43 70.60 -49.31
C LYS A 600 -7.05 69.14 -49.07
#